data_AF-A0A8X6IU63-F1
#
_entry.id   AF-A0A8X6IU63-F1
#
_cell.length_a   1.000
_cell.length_b   1.000
_cell.length_c   1.000
_cell.angle_alpha   90.00
_cell.angle_beta   90.00
_cell.angle_gamma   90.00
#
_symmetry.space_group_name_H-M   'P 1'
#
loop_
_entity.id
_entity.type
_entity.pdbx_description
1 polymer ?
#
loop_
_entity_poly.entity_id
_entity_poly.type
_entity_poly.pdbx_seq_one_letter_code
_entity_poly.pdbx_strand_id
1 'polypeptide(L)'
;MTSKELTNATFFVIRRTESDTFASVSPFLIQKGLAATVGSVKAVSKMRSGDLMVEVNTTKQVEQLLSLQMLSNIPVTISPHANLNFSRGVISESDLYNVPEEEILEGLREQKVCEVRRITIRRDGQIVKTKHLIFTFACPDLPQTITAGYLRCSVRPYIPNPLRCFQCQ
;
A
#
# COMPACT_ATOMS: atom_id res chain seq x y z
N MET A 1 -4.09 1.49 -11.25
CA MET A 1 -4.98 1.95 -10.17
C MET A 1 -6.16 2.65 -10.81
N THR A 2 -7.37 2.15 -10.57
CA THR A 2 -8.62 2.82 -10.99
C THR A 2 -8.90 4.03 -10.09
N SER A 3 -9.69 5.01 -10.57
CA SER A 3 -10.05 6.20 -9.78
C SER A 3 -10.68 5.87 -8.42
N LYS A 4 -11.36 4.72 -8.33
CA LYS A 4 -12.01 4.19 -7.11
C LYS A 4 -11.04 3.59 -6.09
N GLU A 5 -9.86 3.14 -6.53
CA GLU A 5 -8.80 2.63 -5.64
C GLU A 5 -8.00 3.78 -5.01
N LEU A 6 -7.83 4.88 -5.74
CA LEU A 6 -7.17 6.08 -5.24
C LEU A 6 -7.95 6.76 -4.10
N THR A 7 -9.28 6.75 -4.15
CA THR A 7 -10.13 7.32 -3.09
C THR A 7 -10.06 6.54 -1.77
N ASN A 8 -9.59 5.28 -1.81
CA ASN A 8 -9.44 4.43 -0.63
C ASN A 8 -8.01 4.40 -0.07
N ALA A 9 -7.06 5.07 -0.73
CA ALA A 9 -5.70 5.17 -0.24
C ALA A 9 -5.62 6.09 0.99
N THR A 10 -4.70 5.78 1.89
CA THR A 10 -4.50 6.49 3.17
C THR A 10 -3.21 7.29 3.17
N PHE A 11 -2.18 6.79 2.49
CA PHE A 11 -0.85 7.39 2.43
C PHE A 11 -0.61 8.03 1.08
N PHE A 12 -0.23 9.31 1.09
CA PHE A 12 0.09 10.08 -0.11
C PHE A 12 1.48 10.71 0.02
N VAL A 13 2.11 10.92 -1.13
CA VAL A 13 3.38 11.63 -1.25
C VAL A 13 3.11 12.93 -2.01
N ILE A 14 3.47 14.04 -1.37
CA ILE A 14 3.50 15.36 -1.98
C ILE A 14 4.94 15.63 -2.41
N ARG A 15 5.12 15.82 -3.70
CA ARG A 15 6.40 16.16 -4.33
C ARG A 15 6.29 17.54 -4.97
N ARG A 16 7.34 18.35 -4.90
CA ARG A 16 7.38 19.61 -5.65
C ARG A 16 7.51 19.31 -7.14
N THR A 17 6.82 20.07 -7.98
CA THR A 17 6.93 19.91 -9.44
C THR A 17 8.31 20.34 -9.94
N GLU A 18 8.93 21.28 -9.22
CA GLU A 18 10.31 21.74 -9.45
C GLU A 18 11.33 20.72 -8.95
N SER A 19 12.59 20.84 -9.38
CA SER A 19 13.69 19.95 -8.97
C SER A 19 14.12 20.07 -7.50
N ASP A 20 13.53 21.00 -6.75
CA ASP A 20 13.83 21.24 -5.34
C ASP A 20 12.89 20.42 -4.43
N THR A 21 13.27 20.24 -3.17
CA THR A 21 12.52 19.45 -2.18
C THR A 21 11.87 20.33 -1.11
N PHE A 22 11.18 19.74 -0.13
CA PHE A 22 10.69 20.48 1.04
C PHE A 22 11.77 20.63 2.12
N ALA A 23 13.03 20.29 1.86
CA ALA A 23 14.11 20.37 2.85
C ALA A 23 14.38 21.80 3.33
N SER A 24 14.26 22.78 2.44
CA SER A 24 14.47 24.22 2.67
C SER A 24 13.20 24.96 3.09
N VAL A 25 12.05 24.29 3.06
CA VAL A 25 10.73 24.90 3.30
C VAL A 25 10.38 24.86 4.78
N SER A 26 9.87 25.96 5.31
CA SER A 26 9.47 26.04 6.72
C SER A 26 8.37 25.01 7.05
N PRO A 27 8.52 24.20 8.10
CA PRO A 27 7.50 23.22 8.51
C PRO A 27 6.18 23.88 8.92
N PHE A 28 6.23 25.11 9.45
CA PHE A 28 5.02 25.87 9.81
C PHE A 28 4.25 26.34 8.57
N LEU A 29 4.96 26.66 7.48
CA LEU A 29 4.34 27.05 6.21
C LEU A 29 3.63 25.84 5.59
N ILE A 30 4.29 24.68 5.59
CA ILE A 30 3.70 23.40 5.15
C ILE A 30 2.44 23.08 5.96
N GLN A 31 2.52 23.16 7.29
CA GLN A 31 1.39 22.87 8.17
C GLN A 31 0.20 23.82 7.92
N LYS A 32 0.46 25.13 7.77
CA LYS A 32 -0.59 26.11 7.46
C LYS A 32 -1.21 25.87 6.09
N GLY A 33 -0.39 25.57 5.08
CA GLY A 33 -0.86 25.26 3.72
C GLY A 33 -1.77 24.04 3.70
N LEU A 34 -1.37 22.95 4.37
CA LEU A 34 -2.17 21.73 4.47
C LEU A 34 -3.45 21.94 5.27
N ALA A 35 -3.37 22.66 6.40
CA ALA A 35 -4.54 22.94 7.22
C ALA A 35 -5.58 23.81 6.48
N ALA A 36 -5.12 24.74 5.62
CA ALA A 36 -6.02 25.60 4.84
C ALA A 36 -6.75 24.84 3.71
N THR A 37 -6.14 23.80 3.14
CA THR A 37 -6.68 23.09 1.97
C THR A 37 -7.37 21.78 2.35
N VAL A 38 -6.70 20.95 3.14
CA VAL A 38 -7.12 19.59 3.51
C VAL A 38 -7.61 19.51 4.96
N GLY A 39 -7.29 20.52 5.78
CA GLY A 39 -7.64 20.54 7.20
C GLY A 39 -6.71 19.69 8.05
N SER A 40 -7.23 19.15 9.16
CA SER A 40 -6.44 18.33 10.10
C SER A 40 -6.28 16.91 9.57
N VAL A 41 -5.08 16.59 9.08
CA VAL A 41 -4.67 15.25 8.62
C VAL A 41 -4.12 14.41 9.79
N LYS A 42 -4.05 13.09 9.63
CA LYS A 42 -3.61 12.18 10.70
C LYS A 42 -2.14 12.38 11.05
N ALA A 43 -1.30 12.42 10.04
CA ALA A 43 0.13 12.62 10.20
C ALA A 43 0.72 13.28 8.96
N VAL A 44 1.76 14.09 9.18
CA VAL A 44 2.62 14.62 8.14
C VAL A 44 4.06 14.36 8.55
N SER A 45 4.84 13.78 7.66
CA SER A 45 6.26 13.52 7.91
C SER A 45 7.09 13.80 6.66
N LYS A 46 8.36 14.13 6.86
CA LYS A 46 9.31 14.33 5.75
C LYS A 46 10.03 13.02 5.47
N MET A 47 10.03 12.60 4.21
CA MET A 47 10.75 11.40 3.76
C MET A 47 12.25 11.67 3.63
N ARG A 48 13.06 10.62 3.58
CA ARG A 48 14.52 10.74 3.34
C ARG A 48 14.83 11.44 2.00
N SER A 49 13.94 11.34 1.02
CA SER A 49 14.05 12.05 -0.26
C SER A 49 13.87 13.57 -0.14
N GLY A 50 13.35 14.07 0.98
CA GLY A 50 12.94 15.47 1.14
C GLY A 50 11.50 15.76 0.68
N ASP A 51 10.79 14.77 0.12
CA ASP A 51 9.35 14.83 -0.16
C ASP A 51 8.54 14.75 1.15
N LEU A 52 7.25 15.12 1.09
CA LEU A 52 6.35 14.99 2.23
C LEU A 52 5.45 13.76 2.07
N MET A 53 5.33 13.00 3.15
CA MET A 53 4.34 11.94 3.30
C MET A 53 3.18 12.45 4.16
N VAL A 54 1.96 12.26 3.68
CA VAL A 54 0.72 12.65 4.37
C VAL A 54 -0.16 11.43 4.56
N GLU A 55 -0.63 11.23 5.78
CA GLU A 55 -1.63 10.23 6.14
C GLU A 55 -2.98 10.93 6.36
N VAL A 56 -4.00 10.55 5.60
CA VAL A 56 -5.34 11.17 5.64
C VAL A 56 -6.33 10.30 6.40
N ASN A 57 -7.40 10.90 6.91
CA ASN A 57 -8.44 10.21 7.68
C ASN A 57 -9.73 9.96 6.90
N THR A 58 -10.01 10.76 5.87
CA THR A 58 -11.32 10.77 5.21
C THR A 58 -11.19 10.82 3.69
N THR A 59 -12.19 10.30 2.99
CA THR A 59 -12.27 10.35 1.53
C THR A 59 -12.35 11.80 1.00
N LYS A 60 -13.03 12.70 1.72
CA LYS A 60 -13.05 14.13 1.40
C LYS A 60 -11.66 14.74 1.37
N GLN A 61 -10.81 14.36 2.34
CA GLN A 61 -9.42 14.81 2.36
C GLN A 61 -8.63 14.25 1.18
N VAL A 62 -8.89 13.01 0.76
CA VAL A 62 -8.26 12.43 -0.44
C VAL A 62 -8.61 13.26 -1.67
N GLU A 63 -9.88 13.60 -1.87
CA GLU A 63 -10.32 14.39 -3.03
C GLU A 63 -9.71 15.80 -3.04
N GLN A 64 -9.69 16.47 -1.88
CA GLN A 64 -9.04 17.78 -1.73
C GLN A 64 -7.53 17.70 -1.95
N LEU A 65 -6.89 16.64 -1.46
CA LEU A 65 -5.46 16.42 -1.65
C LEU A 65 -5.15 16.13 -3.11
N LEU A 66 -5.89 15.27 -3.81
CA LEU A 66 -5.65 14.95 -5.21
C LEU A 66 -5.90 16.13 -6.17
N SER A 67 -6.75 17.08 -5.77
CA SER A 67 -6.99 18.32 -6.52
C SER A 67 -5.98 19.44 -6.23
N LEU A 68 -5.10 19.24 -5.24
CA LEU A 68 -4.12 20.25 -4.83
C LEU A 68 -2.97 20.33 -5.83
N GLN A 69 -2.87 21.47 -6.51
CA GLN A 69 -1.77 21.76 -7.44
C GLN A 69 -0.69 22.67 -6.83
N MET A 70 -1.03 23.42 -5.78
CA MET A 70 -0.12 24.33 -5.09
C MET A 70 -0.27 24.22 -3.58
N LEU A 71 0.85 24.13 -2.89
CA LEU A 71 0.92 24.17 -1.43
C LEU A 71 1.65 25.45 -1.01
N SER A 72 0.90 26.45 -0.51
CA SER A 72 1.47 27.73 -0.08
C SER A 72 2.36 28.40 -1.14
N ASN A 73 1.85 28.49 -2.37
CA ASN A 73 2.52 29.01 -3.59
C ASN A 73 3.65 28.14 -4.14
N ILE A 74 3.85 26.94 -3.59
CA ILE A 74 4.80 25.97 -4.14
C ILE A 74 4.03 24.99 -5.04
N PRO A 75 4.39 24.85 -6.32
CA PRO A 75 3.73 23.89 -7.20
C PRO A 75 4.06 22.45 -6.77
N VAL A 76 3.04 21.61 -6.66
CA VAL A 76 3.17 20.24 -6.17
C VAL A 76 2.44 19.24 -7.06
N THR A 77 2.94 18.01 -7.01
CA THR A 77 2.31 16.80 -7.55
C THR A 77 2.05 15.83 -6.42
N ILE A 78 0.91 15.14 -6.51
CA ILE A 78 0.44 14.26 -5.44
C ILE A 78 0.22 12.88 -6.04
N SER A 79 0.73 11.88 -5.34
CA SER A 79 0.61 10.49 -5.74
C SER A 79 0.37 9.61 -4.52
N PRO A 80 -0.39 8.51 -4.65
CA PRO A 80 -0.50 7.54 -3.57
C PRO A 80 0.89 6.94 -3.28
N HIS A 81 1.19 6.70 -2.01
CA HIS A 81 2.42 6.03 -1.64
C HIS A 81 2.42 4.60 -2.21
N ALA A 82 3.50 4.23 -2.91
CA ALA A 82 3.58 3.00 -3.69
C ALA A 82 3.44 1.68 -2.91
N ASN A 83 3.66 1.70 -1.59
CA ASN A 83 3.78 0.51 -0.76
C ASN A 83 2.97 0.60 0.53
N LEU A 84 2.95 1.76 1.21
CA LEU A 84 2.24 1.90 2.48
C LEU A 84 0.72 1.75 2.38
N ASN A 85 0.14 1.91 1.19
CA ASN A 85 -1.28 1.63 0.96
C ASN A 85 -1.60 0.15 0.79
N PHE A 86 -0.59 -0.72 0.89
CA PHE A 86 -0.71 -2.15 0.70
C PHE A 86 -0.16 -2.90 1.89
N SER A 87 -0.83 -4.00 2.23
CA SER A 87 -0.36 -4.98 3.18
C SER A 87 -0.28 -6.35 2.52
N ARG A 88 0.61 -7.21 3.03
CA ARG A 88 0.78 -8.56 2.50
C ARG A 88 0.58 -9.60 3.58
N GLY A 89 -0.27 -10.57 3.27
CA GLY A 89 -0.62 -11.68 4.15
C GLY A 89 -0.36 -13.02 3.50
N VAL A 90 -0.20 -14.06 4.32
CA VAL A 90 -0.13 -15.46 3.91
C VAL A 90 -1.34 -16.17 4.47
N ILE A 91 -2.06 -16.84 3.58
CA ILE A 91 -3.13 -17.78 3.92
C ILE A 91 -2.65 -19.18 3.58
N SER A 92 -2.97 -20.13 4.44
CA SER A 92 -2.50 -21.51 4.37
C SER A 92 -3.69 -22.45 4.35
N GLU A 93 -4.37 -22.53 3.20
CA GLU A 93 -5.64 -23.25 3.07
C GLU A 93 -5.52 -24.38 2.05
N SER A 94 -5.92 -25.60 2.45
CA SER A 94 -5.83 -26.78 1.58
C SER A 94 -6.87 -26.76 0.46
N ASP A 95 -8.05 -26.22 0.73
CA ASP A 95 -9.14 -26.20 -0.26
C ASP A 95 -8.83 -25.28 -1.43
N LEU A 96 -7.98 -24.27 -1.21
CA LEU A 96 -7.47 -23.39 -2.27
C LEU A 96 -6.32 -24.02 -3.08
N TYR A 97 -5.89 -25.25 -2.77
CA TYR A 97 -4.69 -25.82 -3.38
C TYR A 97 -4.81 -26.02 -4.90
N ASN A 98 -5.98 -26.44 -5.40
CA ASN A 98 -6.19 -26.65 -6.83
C ASN A 98 -6.88 -25.48 -7.53
N VAL A 99 -7.25 -24.44 -6.78
CA VAL A 99 -7.93 -23.27 -7.32
C VAL A 99 -6.90 -22.34 -7.99
N PRO A 100 -7.14 -21.88 -9.23
CA PRO A 100 -6.26 -20.93 -9.90
C PRO A 100 -6.25 -19.57 -9.19
N GLU A 101 -5.13 -18.86 -9.27
CA GLU A 101 -4.92 -17.60 -8.54
C GLU A 101 -5.87 -16.50 -9.03
N GLU A 102 -6.24 -16.53 -10.31
CA GLU A 102 -7.17 -15.60 -10.95
C GLU A 102 -8.60 -15.74 -10.39
N GLU A 103 -9.06 -16.96 -10.16
CA GLU A 103 -10.38 -17.23 -9.57
C GLU A 103 -10.42 -16.78 -8.11
N ILE A 104 -9.35 -17.07 -7.35
CA ILE A 104 -9.20 -16.62 -5.96
C ILE A 104 -9.20 -15.09 -5.90
N LEU A 105 -8.45 -14.44 -6.80
CA LEU A 105 -8.38 -12.99 -6.87
C LEU A 105 -9.76 -12.39 -7.15
N GLU A 106 -10.48 -12.88 -8.16
CA GLU A 106 -11.79 -12.36 -8.52
C GLU A 106 -12.80 -12.55 -7.37
N GLY A 107 -12.84 -13.73 -6.75
CA GLY A 107 -13.72 -14.01 -5.61
C GLY A 107 -13.42 -13.21 -4.34
N LEU A 108 -12.23 -12.61 -4.23
CA LEU A 108 -11.79 -11.85 -3.06
C LEU A 108 -11.57 -10.35 -3.33
N ARG A 109 -11.89 -9.85 -4.53
CA ARG A 109 -11.74 -8.43 -4.88
C ARG A 109 -12.51 -7.50 -3.94
N GLU A 110 -13.71 -7.88 -3.54
CA GLU A 110 -14.54 -7.09 -2.61
C GLU A 110 -13.89 -6.94 -1.23
N GLN A 111 -13.03 -7.90 -0.85
CA GLN A 111 -12.24 -7.86 0.37
C GLN A 111 -10.88 -7.18 0.17
N LYS A 112 -10.78 -6.33 -0.86
CA LYS A 112 -9.61 -5.51 -1.19
C LYS A 112 -8.36 -6.31 -1.58
N VAL A 113 -8.50 -7.57 -1.99
CA VAL A 113 -7.38 -8.33 -2.55
C VAL A 113 -7.10 -7.82 -3.97
N CYS A 114 -5.86 -7.43 -4.25
CA CYS A 114 -5.44 -6.93 -5.56
C CYS A 114 -4.40 -7.83 -6.25
N GLU A 115 -3.75 -8.73 -5.50
CA GLU A 115 -2.79 -9.70 -6.04
C GLU A 115 -2.86 -10.97 -5.18
N VAL A 116 -2.80 -12.12 -5.85
CA VAL A 116 -2.64 -13.43 -5.22
C VAL A 116 -1.42 -14.08 -5.86
N ARG A 117 -0.57 -14.70 -5.06
CA ARG A 117 0.62 -15.41 -5.54
C ARG A 117 0.86 -16.68 -4.77
N ARG A 118 0.95 -17.83 -5.43
CA ARG A 118 1.27 -19.09 -4.76
C ARG A 118 2.74 -19.21 -4.43
N ILE A 119 3.00 -19.64 -3.20
CA ILE A 119 4.35 -20.01 -2.79
C ILE A 119 4.66 -21.38 -3.41
N THR A 120 5.76 -21.42 -4.16
CA THR A 120 6.32 -22.65 -4.69
C THR A 120 7.67 -22.92 -4.03
N ILE A 121 8.01 -24.20 -3.91
CA ILE A 121 9.31 -24.64 -3.37
C ILE A 121 10.02 -25.47 -4.41
N ARG A 122 11.36 -25.46 -4.39
CA ARG A 122 12.17 -26.39 -5.17
C ARG A 122 12.49 -27.60 -4.31
N ARG A 123 12.10 -28.80 -4.76
CA ARG A 123 12.49 -30.09 -4.19
C ARG A 123 13.02 -30.96 -5.32
N ASP A 124 14.24 -31.47 -5.16
CA ASP A 124 14.89 -32.37 -6.12
C ASP A 124 14.90 -31.82 -7.57
N GLY A 125 15.14 -30.51 -7.70
CA GLY A 125 15.15 -29.82 -9.00
C GLY A 125 13.77 -29.50 -9.60
N GLN A 126 12.68 -29.95 -8.97
CA GLN A 126 11.31 -29.70 -9.44
C GLN A 126 10.63 -28.59 -8.64
N ILE A 127 9.79 -27.79 -9.31
CA ILE A 127 8.97 -26.75 -8.69
C ILE A 127 7.67 -27.38 -8.19
N VAL A 128 7.46 -27.37 -6.87
CA VAL A 128 6.30 -27.94 -6.21
C VAL A 128 5.42 -26.80 -5.67
N LYS A 129 4.14 -26.81 -6.03
CA LYS A 129 3.13 -25.90 -5.49
C LYS A 129 2.90 -26.20 -4.01
N THR A 130 2.68 -25.17 -3.20
CA THR A 130 2.25 -25.34 -1.80
C THR A 130 0.81 -24.88 -1.62
N LYS A 131 0.24 -25.18 -0.46
CA LYS A 131 -1.05 -24.63 0.00
C LYS A 131 -0.97 -23.18 0.48
N HIS A 132 0.22 -22.58 0.46
CA HIS A 132 0.45 -21.24 0.95
C HIS A 132 0.34 -20.24 -0.20
N LEU A 133 -0.50 -19.23 0.00
CA LEU A 133 -0.77 -18.17 -0.95
C LEU A 133 -0.46 -16.84 -0.25
N ILE A 134 0.27 -15.98 -0.96
CA ILE A 134 0.53 -14.61 -0.56
C ILE A 134 -0.56 -13.75 -1.18
N PHE A 135 -1.22 -12.95 -0.36
CA PHE A 135 -2.24 -12.00 -0.74
C PHE A 135 -1.68 -10.60 -0.57
N THR A 136 -1.79 -9.76 -1.58
CA THR A 136 -1.60 -8.31 -1.45
C THR A 136 -2.98 -7.67 -1.32
N PHE A 137 -3.18 -6.94 -0.23
CA PHE A 137 -4.39 -6.19 0.04
C PHE A 137 -4.16 -4.71 -0.26
N ALA A 138 -5.11 -4.07 -0.93
CA ALA A 138 -5.17 -2.62 -1.14
C ALA A 138 -5.65 -1.88 0.11
N CYS A 139 -5.06 -2.22 1.27
CA CYS A 139 -5.24 -1.52 2.53
C CYS A 139 -3.94 -1.57 3.35
N PRO A 140 -3.63 -0.49 4.10
CA PRO A 140 -2.40 -0.41 4.89
C PRO A 140 -2.39 -1.42 6.05
N ASP A 141 -3.53 -1.61 6.70
CA ASP A 141 -3.67 -2.54 7.81
C ASP A 141 -4.00 -3.94 7.28
N LEU A 142 -3.27 -4.93 7.77
CA LEU A 142 -3.47 -6.33 7.38
C LEU A 142 -4.74 -6.88 8.05
N PRO A 143 -5.74 -7.38 7.30
CA PRO A 143 -6.89 -8.04 7.90
C PRO A 143 -6.45 -9.31 8.65
N GLN A 144 -7.06 -9.62 9.79
CA GLN A 144 -6.75 -10.85 10.54
C GLN A 144 -7.38 -12.10 9.91
N THR A 145 -8.54 -11.93 9.27
CA THR A 145 -9.28 -13.01 8.61
C THR A 145 -9.94 -12.50 7.34
N ILE A 146 -10.11 -13.38 6.35
CA ILE A 146 -10.94 -13.16 5.16
C ILE A 146 -11.89 -14.35 4.95
N THR A 147 -12.89 -14.16 4.11
CA THR A 147 -13.85 -15.21 3.76
C THR A 147 -13.69 -15.59 2.29
N ALA A 148 -13.16 -16.78 1.98
CA ALA A 148 -13.03 -17.30 0.62
C ALA A 148 -14.17 -18.29 0.34
N GLY A 149 -15.21 -17.84 -0.37
CA GLY A 149 -16.45 -18.61 -0.52
C GLY A 149 -17.11 -18.83 0.85
N TYR A 150 -17.18 -20.09 1.30
CA TYR A 150 -17.68 -20.45 2.63
C TYR A 150 -16.58 -20.62 3.69
N LEU A 151 -15.30 -20.49 3.30
CA LEU A 151 -14.15 -20.73 4.17
C LEU A 151 -13.75 -19.44 4.89
N ARG A 152 -13.59 -19.52 6.21
CA ARG A 152 -13.00 -18.44 7.01
C ARG A 152 -11.51 -18.68 7.17
N CYS A 153 -10.72 -17.91 6.45
CA CYS A 153 -9.27 -18.06 6.38
C CYS A 153 -8.57 -17.06 7.31
N SER A 154 -7.67 -17.53 8.17
CA SER A 154 -6.77 -16.66 8.94
C SER A 154 -5.63 -16.16 8.06
N VAL A 155 -5.34 -14.86 8.18
CA VAL A 155 -4.28 -14.18 7.46
C VAL A 155 -3.11 -13.93 8.41
N ARG A 156 -1.92 -14.41 8.05
CA ARG A 156 -0.68 -14.13 8.79
C ARG A 156 0.16 -13.10 8.06
N PRO A 157 0.91 -12.21 8.74
CA PRO A 157 1.82 -11.30 8.05
C PRO A 157 2.81 -12.04 7.15
N TYR A 158 2.97 -11.57 5.91
CA TYR A 158 4.01 -12.07 5.02
C TYR A 158 5.37 -11.50 5.43
N ILE A 159 6.29 -12.40 5.79
CA ILE A 159 7.69 -12.07 6.07
C ILE A 159 8.51 -12.59 4.89
N PRO A 160 9.13 -11.71 4.08
CA PRO A 160 9.96 -12.14 2.97
C PRO A 160 11.19 -12.90 3.48
N ASN A 161 11.69 -13.85 2.68
CA ASN A 161 12.94 -14.52 3.00
C ASN A 161 14.07 -13.49 3.13
N PRO A 162 14.94 -13.61 4.15
CA PRO A 162 16.11 -12.75 4.28
C PRO A 162 16.91 -12.74 2.97
N LEU A 163 17.25 -11.55 2.50
CA LEU A 163 18.10 -11.42 1.33
C LEU A 163 19.50 -11.95 1.68
N ARG A 164 20.06 -12.78 0.81
CA ARG A 164 21.45 -13.21 0.95
C ARG A 164 22.35 -11.98 0.76
N CYS A 165 23.13 -11.64 1.78
CA CYS A 165 24.18 -10.64 1.63
C CYS A 165 25.42 -11.30 1.02
N PHE A 166 25.86 -10.81 -0.14
CA PHE A 166 27.07 -11.31 -0.80
C PHE A 166 28.37 -10.75 -0.19
N GLN A 167 28.28 -9.73 0.68
CA GLN A 167 29.43 -9.13 1.37
C GLN A 167 29.69 -9.71 2.76
N CYS A 168 28.74 -10.46 3.34
CA CYS A 168 28.87 -11.07 4.67
C CYS A 168 29.19 -12.57 4.62
N GLN A 169 29.86 -13.04 3.56
CA GLN A 169 30.30 -14.43 3.40
C GLN A 169 31.78 -14.62 3.71
#